data_AF-A0AAQ0J8E6-F1
#
_entry.id   AF-A0AAQ0J8E6-F1
#
_cell.length_a   1.000
_cell.length_b   1.000
_cell.length_c   1.000
_cell.angle_alpha   90.00
_cell.angle_beta   90.00
_cell.angle_gamma   90.00
#
_symmetry.space_group_name_H-M   'P 1'
#
loop_
_entity.id
_entity.type
_entity.pdbx_description
1 polymer ?
#
loop_
_entity_poly.entity_id
_entity_poly.type
_entity_poly.pdbx_seq_one_letter_code
_entity_poly.pdbx_strand_id
1 'polypeptide(L)'
;MSPRHSSEPSQPLSRLTLLAGGALGVVFGDIGTSPLYTFRTVLSLSEHDPTPGVILGLLSLITWTLILVTSIKYAAFAMRIDNHGEGGIMALMSLLVEKGKGGRWVIFSALIGAALIYGDGAITPAISVLSALEGLEMVIPESQPYILPLTVAVLLGLFLLQPFGTARIGKIFGPVMAVWFLAIAALGVRGIVQHPSVLLALNPAYGIAFLFSNGYTSFLVLGGVFLCVTGAEALYADMGHFGKKPIWLAWYGIVFPSLLLNYAGQSALILAGADSKQNLFYTLCPPVLQVPLIILAALATVIASQAIITGAFSMTRQAIQLGWLPRLRIKQTAAESYGQIYIGIINWLLMGVTIGLVVFFKSSDKLAAAYGIAVSLTMLMTTGLLFVAMREVWRWSLASSAVIALCFLVIDATFLFANLIKVLEGGYIPLLMAAAICTVMLIWHRGVKAVSASVGEKGVSVDAFFAQLQQKTVPRVAGSAVFLTRTQNNIPPVMRWHVARNRALQQDVLSLTIDILNVPYVGEEQRIRVEQRAPGYWHGVAQYGFMEHPDIPRLLQGVSEINALFATDDVTWYVGHETIVAGEGEAGMAAWQRHIFAFMKRNCTHVINHYHLPSDRVVEISRRVAV
;
A
#
# COMPACT_ATOMS: atom_id res chain seq x y z
N MET A 1 34.85 9.59 0.48
CA MET A 1 34.11 10.53 1.35
C MET A 1 32.68 10.05 1.44
N SER A 2 32.29 9.46 2.58
CA SER A 2 30.92 8.99 2.82
C SER A 2 29.97 10.17 3.00
N PRO A 3 28.73 10.14 2.48
CA PRO A 3 27.75 11.15 2.81
C PRO A 3 27.32 10.97 4.26
N ARG A 4 27.40 12.05 5.04
CA ARG A 4 26.94 12.13 6.42
C ARG A 4 25.44 11.84 6.46
N HIS A 5 25.02 10.98 7.39
CA HIS A 5 23.62 10.88 7.79
C HIS A 5 23.11 12.28 8.15
N SER A 6 22.17 12.82 7.37
CA SER A 6 21.40 14.00 7.76
C SER A 6 20.53 13.62 8.96
N SER A 7 20.94 14.07 10.14
CA SER A 7 20.08 14.04 11.33
C SER A 7 18.81 14.84 11.04
N GLU A 8 17.65 14.19 11.13
CA GLU A 8 16.36 14.86 11.08
C GLU A 8 16.35 16.05 12.07
N PRO A 9 15.92 17.26 11.67
CA PRO A 9 15.76 18.36 12.60
C PRO A 9 14.76 17.94 13.68
N SER A 10 15.12 18.18 14.96
CA SER A 10 14.23 17.97 16.10
C SER A 10 12.96 18.80 15.92
N GLN A 11 11.85 18.15 15.55
CA GLN A 11 10.58 18.84 15.36
C GLN A 11 10.06 19.38 16.70
N PRO A 12 9.44 20.57 16.72
CA PRO A 12 8.85 21.11 17.94
C PRO A 12 7.76 20.17 18.50
N LEU A 13 7.72 20.03 19.83
CA LEU A 13 6.88 19.06 20.55
C LEU A 13 5.40 19.12 20.13
N SER A 14 4.87 20.31 19.85
CA SER A 14 3.49 20.56 19.42
C SER A 14 3.16 19.97 18.04
N ARG A 15 4.13 19.97 17.12
CA ARG A 15 3.99 19.34 15.80
C ARG A 15 4.04 17.82 15.91
N LEU A 16 4.84 17.29 16.82
CA LEU A 16 4.95 15.85 17.07
C LEU A 16 3.67 15.29 17.70
N THR A 17 3.04 16.01 18.63
CA THR A 17 1.73 15.61 19.20
C THR A 17 0.60 15.69 18.17
N LEU A 18 0.61 16.69 17.28
CA LEU A 18 -0.35 16.79 16.19
C LEU A 18 -0.19 15.62 15.19
N LEU A 19 1.04 15.28 14.84
CA LEU A 19 1.33 14.14 13.96
C LEU A 19 1.01 12.80 14.64
N ALA A 20 1.23 12.65 15.94
CA ALA A 20 0.81 11.48 16.69
C ALA A 20 -0.72 11.34 16.72
N GLY A 21 -1.45 12.45 16.86
CA GLY A 21 -2.90 12.49 16.70
C GLY A 21 -3.36 12.10 15.30
N GLY A 22 -2.66 12.54 14.25
CA GLY A 22 -2.91 12.10 12.87
C GLY A 22 -2.65 10.60 12.68
N ALA A 23 -1.56 10.09 13.27
CA ALA A 23 -1.21 8.67 13.22
C ALA A 23 -2.25 7.79 13.95
N LEU A 24 -2.83 8.24 15.07
CA LEU A 24 -3.96 7.55 15.72
C LEU A 24 -5.14 7.37 14.77
N GLY A 25 -5.44 8.40 13.97
CA GLY A 25 -6.55 8.39 13.04
C GLY A 25 -6.34 7.45 11.86
N VAL A 26 -5.14 7.44 11.27
CA VAL A 26 -4.90 6.74 10.00
C VAL A 26 -4.22 5.39 10.22
N VAL A 27 -3.17 5.32 11.03
CA VAL A 27 -2.32 4.12 11.11
C VAL A 27 -2.93 3.03 11.99
N PHE A 28 -3.62 3.43 13.06
CA PHE A 28 -4.09 2.50 14.10
C PHE A 28 -5.57 2.13 14.00
N GLY A 29 -6.27 2.57 12.95
CA GLY A 29 -7.68 2.22 12.74
C GLY A 29 -7.90 0.71 12.68
N ASP A 30 -7.15 0.03 11.81
CA ASP A 30 -7.30 -1.41 11.55
C ASP A 30 -7.10 -2.25 12.82
N ILE A 31 -5.87 -2.25 13.35
CA ILE A 31 -5.55 -2.96 14.61
C ILE A 31 -6.39 -2.48 15.80
N GLY A 32 -6.79 -1.21 15.80
CA GLY A 32 -7.61 -0.59 16.84
C GLY A 32 -9.05 -1.12 16.90
N THR A 33 -9.56 -1.66 15.79
CA THR A 33 -10.90 -2.24 15.69
C THR A 33 -10.95 -3.74 15.91
N SER A 34 -9.78 -4.41 15.95
CA SER A 34 -9.68 -5.85 16.21
C SER A 34 -10.38 -6.35 17.49
N PRO A 35 -10.48 -5.59 18.60
CA PRO A 35 -11.18 -6.06 19.80
C PRO A 35 -12.68 -6.37 19.59
N LEU A 36 -13.28 -5.86 18.51
CA LEU A 36 -14.66 -6.15 18.12
C LEU A 36 -14.88 -7.63 17.76
N TYR A 37 -13.85 -8.32 17.26
CA TYR A 37 -13.98 -9.68 16.75
C TYR A 37 -12.97 -10.68 17.34
N THR A 38 -11.73 -10.28 17.65
CA THR A 38 -10.67 -11.23 18.02
C THR A 38 -11.07 -12.15 19.18
N PHE A 39 -11.50 -11.59 20.32
CA PHE A 39 -11.69 -12.38 21.54
C PHE A 39 -12.86 -13.36 21.40
N ARG A 40 -13.96 -12.91 20.77
CA ARG A 40 -15.09 -13.75 20.40
C ARG A 40 -14.66 -14.93 19.51
N THR A 41 -13.85 -14.67 18.49
CA THR A 41 -13.34 -15.74 17.61
C THR A 41 -12.41 -16.70 18.34
N VAL A 42 -11.56 -16.22 19.23
CA VAL A 42 -10.65 -17.06 20.04
C VAL A 42 -11.44 -18.00 20.96
N LEU A 43 -12.52 -17.50 21.56
CA LEU A 43 -13.38 -18.30 22.44
C LEU A 43 -14.17 -19.36 21.69
N SER A 44 -14.76 -19.01 20.55
CA SER A 44 -15.54 -19.98 19.76
C SER A 44 -14.69 -21.15 19.28
N LEU A 45 -13.38 -20.93 19.06
CA LEU A 45 -12.41 -21.96 18.69
C LEU A 45 -11.88 -22.79 19.87
N SER A 46 -12.13 -22.37 21.11
CA SER A 46 -11.58 -23.07 22.29
C SER A 46 -12.37 -24.32 22.70
N GLU A 47 -13.56 -24.55 22.12
CA GLU A 47 -14.49 -25.71 22.22
C GLU A 47 -14.90 -26.19 23.63
N HIS A 48 -14.14 -25.88 24.68
CA HIS A 48 -14.36 -26.29 26.07
C HIS A 48 -15.05 -25.18 26.87
N ASP A 49 -15.74 -25.57 27.95
CA ASP A 49 -16.27 -24.62 28.92
C ASP A 49 -15.17 -23.66 29.40
N PRO A 50 -15.46 -22.36 29.54
CA PRO A 50 -14.46 -21.33 29.82
C PRO A 50 -13.91 -21.46 31.25
N THR A 51 -12.99 -22.40 31.47
CA THR A 51 -12.28 -22.52 32.74
C THR A 51 -11.34 -21.33 32.92
N PRO A 52 -11.07 -20.90 34.17
CA PRO A 52 -10.19 -19.77 34.42
C PRO A 52 -8.80 -19.91 33.80
N GLY A 53 -8.25 -21.13 33.77
CA GLY A 53 -6.95 -21.41 33.15
C GLY A 53 -6.95 -21.20 31.64
N VAL A 54 -8.03 -21.58 30.95
CA VAL A 54 -8.20 -21.33 29.51
C VAL A 54 -8.23 -19.84 29.25
N ILE A 55 -9.11 -19.08 29.94
CA ILE A 55 -9.27 -17.64 29.70
C ILE A 55 -7.97 -16.87 29.95
N LEU A 56 -7.24 -17.17 31.04
CA LEU A 56 -5.94 -16.56 31.30
C LEU A 56 -4.91 -16.93 30.22
N GLY A 57 -4.93 -18.17 29.73
CA GLY A 57 -4.09 -18.63 28.62
C GLY A 57 -4.36 -17.86 27.33
N LEU A 58 -5.63 -17.73 26.95
CA LEU A 58 -6.08 -16.98 25.76
C LEU A 58 -5.63 -15.52 25.81
N LEU A 59 -5.88 -14.83 26.94
CA LEU A 59 -5.46 -13.44 27.13
C LEU A 59 -3.94 -13.29 27.10
N SER A 60 -3.20 -14.25 27.69
CA SER A 60 -1.74 -14.26 27.67
C SER A 60 -1.21 -14.38 26.24
N LEU A 61 -1.80 -15.26 25.42
CA LEU A 61 -1.44 -15.40 24.01
C LEU A 61 -1.68 -14.11 23.23
N ILE A 62 -2.85 -13.47 23.38
CA ILE A 62 -3.15 -12.19 22.73
C ILE A 62 -2.12 -11.12 23.17
N THR A 63 -1.86 -11.01 24.48
CA THR A 63 -0.92 -10.04 25.04
C THR A 63 0.47 -10.19 24.44
N TRP A 64 1.02 -11.39 24.48
CA TRP A 64 2.39 -11.64 23.99
C TRP A 64 2.48 -11.59 22.47
N THR A 65 1.39 -11.87 21.75
CA THR A 65 1.32 -11.69 20.30
C THR A 65 1.42 -10.22 19.92
N LEU A 66 0.68 -9.32 20.59
CA LEU A 66 0.79 -7.87 20.41
C LEU A 66 2.19 -7.32 20.76
N ILE A 67 2.83 -7.88 21.80
CA ILE A 67 4.19 -7.49 22.20
C ILE A 67 5.21 -7.95 21.16
N LEU A 68 5.21 -9.23 20.80
CA LEU A 68 6.25 -9.81 19.94
C LEU A 68 6.12 -9.35 18.48
N VAL A 69 4.90 -9.37 17.93
CA VAL A 69 4.65 -9.03 16.52
C VAL A 69 4.58 -7.52 16.35
N THR A 70 3.59 -6.86 16.94
CA THR A 70 3.37 -5.43 16.66
C THR A 70 4.41 -4.55 17.33
N SER A 71 4.71 -4.77 18.61
CA SER A 71 5.61 -3.88 19.35
C SER A 71 7.09 -4.13 19.01
N ILE A 72 7.55 -5.39 19.05
CA ILE A 72 8.97 -5.72 18.85
C ILE A 72 9.30 -5.81 17.36
N LYS A 73 8.65 -6.71 16.60
CA LYS A 73 8.98 -6.93 15.19
C LYS A 73 8.67 -5.71 14.32
N TYR A 74 7.49 -5.13 14.41
CA TYR A 74 7.12 -4.00 13.54
C TYR A 74 7.58 -2.65 14.09
N ALA A 75 7.03 -2.21 15.23
CA ALA A 75 7.22 -0.85 15.73
C ALA A 75 8.68 -0.56 16.16
N ALA A 76 9.32 -1.50 16.86
CA ALA A 76 10.68 -1.32 17.34
C ALA A 76 11.75 -1.66 16.28
N PHE A 77 11.53 -2.69 15.46
CA PHE A 77 12.53 -3.25 14.56
C PHE A 77 12.31 -2.88 13.08
N ALA A 78 11.22 -3.29 12.43
CA ALA A 78 11.00 -3.09 11.00
C ALA A 78 11.00 -1.61 10.61
N MET A 79 10.36 -0.75 11.39
CA MET A 79 10.34 0.70 11.19
C MET A 79 11.71 1.40 11.30
N ARG A 80 12.80 0.68 11.62
CA ARG A 80 14.17 1.22 11.54
C ARG A 80 14.75 1.16 10.12
N ILE A 81 14.10 0.45 9.22
CA ILE A 81 14.51 0.34 7.81
C ILE A 81 13.52 1.16 7.00
N ASP A 82 14.04 2.11 6.24
CA ASP A 82 13.24 2.98 5.38
C ASP A 82 13.90 3.15 4.03
N ASN A 83 13.10 3.43 3.01
CA ASN A 83 13.59 3.94 1.72
C ASN A 83 13.11 5.38 1.55
N HIS A 84 13.99 6.35 1.77
CA HIS A 84 13.64 7.78 1.71
C HIS A 84 12.46 8.16 2.63
N GLY A 85 12.39 7.57 3.82
CA GLY A 85 11.30 7.76 4.78
C GLY A 85 10.06 6.88 4.55
N GLU A 86 9.94 6.19 3.41
CA GLU A 86 8.87 5.23 3.17
C GLU A 86 9.20 3.86 3.77
N GLY A 87 8.19 3.18 4.33
CA GLY A 87 8.29 1.83 4.85
C GLY A 87 7.35 0.86 4.13
N GLY A 88 7.27 -0.38 4.62
CA GLY A 88 6.47 -1.43 4.01
C GLY A 88 7.24 -2.34 3.06
N ILE A 89 6.56 -3.35 2.54
CA ILE A 89 7.19 -4.43 1.77
C ILE A 89 7.74 -3.96 0.42
N MET A 90 7.03 -3.03 -0.23
CA MET A 90 7.42 -2.45 -1.52
C MET A 90 8.59 -1.46 -1.37
N ALA A 91 8.62 -0.67 -0.29
CA ALA A 91 9.76 0.19 0.03
C ALA A 91 11.03 -0.64 0.28
N LEU A 92 10.90 -1.76 1.01
CA LEU A 92 12.03 -2.68 1.24
C LEU A 92 12.54 -3.28 -0.07
N MET A 93 11.63 -3.67 -0.97
CA MET A 93 11.98 -4.15 -2.29
C MET A 93 12.76 -3.10 -3.09
N SER A 94 12.28 -1.86 -3.16
CA SER A 94 12.95 -0.77 -3.87
C SER A 94 14.35 -0.55 -3.34
N LEU A 95 14.50 -0.44 -2.02
CA LEU A 95 15.79 -0.28 -1.36
C LEU A 95 16.78 -1.40 -1.71
N LEU A 96 16.32 -2.66 -1.69
CA LEU A 96 17.15 -3.81 -2.02
C LEU A 96 17.52 -3.85 -3.51
N VAL A 97 16.61 -3.49 -4.40
CA VAL A 97 16.87 -3.38 -5.84
C VAL A 97 17.90 -2.29 -6.13
N GLU A 98 17.77 -1.10 -5.53
CA GLU A 98 18.71 0.01 -5.67
C GLU A 98 20.12 -0.34 -5.18
N LYS A 99 20.24 -1.19 -4.15
CA LYS A 99 21.52 -1.72 -3.65
C LYS A 99 22.11 -2.85 -4.52
N GLY A 100 21.47 -3.19 -5.66
CA GLY A 100 21.90 -4.28 -6.54
C GLY A 100 21.61 -5.68 -5.99
N LYS A 101 20.72 -5.78 -4.98
CA LYS A 101 20.36 -7.02 -4.28
C LYS A 101 18.91 -7.45 -4.55
N GLY A 102 18.34 -6.97 -5.66
CA GLY A 102 17.03 -7.35 -6.18
C GLY A 102 16.99 -8.76 -6.78
N GLY A 103 17.44 -9.77 -6.04
CA GLY A 103 17.40 -11.17 -6.48
C GLY A 103 15.96 -11.65 -6.72
N ARG A 104 15.81 -12.77 -7.46
CA ARG A 104 14.49 -13.34 -7.81
C ARG A 104 13.57 -13.52 -6.59
N TRP A 105 14.14 -13.89 -5.44
CA TRP A 105 13.40 -14.12 -4.21
C TRP A 105 12.91 -12.82 -3.55
N VAL A 106 13.69 -11.72 -3.60
CA VAL A 106 13.27 -10.41 -3.09
C VAL A 106 12.06 -9.90 -3.88
N ILE A 107 12.17 -9.94 -5.20
CA ILE A 107 11.08 -9.54 -6.10
C ILE A 107 9.83 -10.39 -5.85
N PHE A 108 10.00 -11.72 -5.79
CA PHE A 108 8.89 -12.64 -5.55
C PHE A 108 8.18 -12.39 -4.22
N SER A 109 8.94 -12.26 -3.13
CA SER A 109 8.39 -12.04 -1.79
C SER A 109 7.64 -10.72 -1.70
N ALA A 110 8.20 -9.66 -2.30
CA ALA A 110 7.57 -8.35 -2.33
C ALA A 110 6.30 -8.31 -3.18
N LEU A 111 6.30 -8.96 -4.35
CA LEU A 111 5.14 -9.02 -5.23
C LEU A 111 3.98 -9.78 -4.57
N ILE A 112 4.28 -10.92 -3.97
CA ILE A 112 3.28 -11.71 -3.24
C ILE A 112 2.76 -10.94 -2.03
N GLY A 113 3.63 -10.38 -1.19
CA GLY A 113 3.17 -9.64 -0.03
C GLY A 113 2.36 -8.39 -0.42
N ALA A 114 2.76 -7.66 -1.47
CA ALA A 114 1.95 -6.56 -1.99
C ALA A 114 0.57 -7.03 -2.45
N ALA A 115 0.50 -8.13 -3.22
CA ALA A 115 -0.76 -8.72 -3.69
C ALA A 115 -1.67 -9.18 -2.54
N LEU A 116 -1.09 -9.70 -1.47
CA LEU A 116 -1.82 -10.11 -0.26
C LEU A 116 -2.36 -8.90 0.53
N ILE A 117 -1.62 -7.78 0.59
CA ILE A 117 -2.10 -6.54 1.22
C ILE A 117 -3.29 -5.93 0.43
N TYR A 118 -3.34 -6.08 -0.90
CA TYR A 118 -4.57 -5.72 -1.63
C TYR A 118 -5.77 -6.56 -1.17
N GLY A 119 -5.54 -7.83 -0.85
CA GLY A 119 -6.58 -8.69 -0.33
C GLY A 119 -7.05 -8.29 1.06
N ASP A 120 -6.10 -7.95 1.92
CA ASP A 120 -6.35 -7.33 3.21
C ASP A 120 -7.21 -6.04 3.07
N GLY A 121 -6.84 -5.16 2.14
CA GLY A 121 -7.59 -3.94 1.84
C GLY A 121 -9.04 -4.12 1.38
N ALA A 122 -9.42 -5.33 0.94
CA ALA A 122 -10.82 -5.67 0.65
C ALA A 122 -11.53 -6.39 1.81
N ILE A 123 -10.79 -7.10 2.66
CA ILE A 123 -11.37 -7.88 3.77
C ILE A 123 -11.56 -7.01 5.01
N THR A 124 -10.62 -6.13 5.33
CA THR A 124 -10.66 -5.27 6.52
C THR A 124 -11.92 -4.42 6.61
N PRO A 125 -12.37 -3.73 5.53
CA PRO A 125 -13.63 -2.98 5.60
C PRO A 125 -14.85 -3.90 5.78
N ALA A 126 -14.81 -5.10 5.20
CA ALA A 126 -15.89 -6.07 5.30
C ALA A 126 -16.04 -6.61 6.72
N ILE A 127 -14.95 -7.07 7.35
CA ILE A 127 -14.99 -7.61 8.72
C ILE A 127 -15.35 -6.51 9.73
N SER A 128 -14.69 -5.36 9.63
CA SER A 128 -14.75 -4.33 10.66
C SER A 128 -16.13 -3.68 10.72
N VAL A 129 -16.67 -3.25 9.57
CA VAL A 129 -17.99 -2.60 9.52
C VAL A 129 -19.10 -3.58 9.91
N LEU A 130 -18.99 -4.85 9.49
CA LEU A 130 -19.94 -5.88 9.87
C LEU A 130 -19.91 -6.15 11.38
N SER A 131 -18.73 -6.30 11.99
CA SER A 131 -18.58 -6.49 13.44
C SER A 131 -19.06 -5.29 14.26
N ALA A 132 -18.90 -4.06 13.76
CA ALA A 132 -19.46 -2.88 14.41
C ALA A 132 -21.00 -2.93 14.42
N LEU A 133 -21.62 -3.23 13.29
CA LEU A 133 -23.07 -3.21 13.16
C LEU A 133 -23.76 -4.43 13.78
N GLU A 134 -23.08 -5.56 13.92
CA GLU A 134 -23.55 -6.71 14.72
C GLU A 134 -23.80 -6.34 16.19
N GLY A 135 -23.22 -5.23 16.69
CA GLY A 135 -23.55 -4.69 18.00
C GLY A 135 -25.01 -4.27 18.18
N LEU A 136 -25.72 -3.94 17.08
CA LEU A 136 -27.13 -3.56 17.13
C LEU A 136 -28.03 -4.68 17.63
N GLU A 137 -27.65 -5.94 17.40
CA GLU A 137 -28.39 -7.11 17.87
C GLU A 137 -28.48 -7.16 19.41
N MET A 138 -27.46 -6.65 20.10
CA MET A 138 -27.41 -6.61 21.57
C MET A 138 -28.44 -5.63 22.16
N VAL A 139 -28.80 -4.59 21.42
CA VAL A 139 -29.73 -3.54 21.86
C VAL A 139 -31.15 -3.84 21.34
N ILE A 140 -31.25 -4.22 20.06
CA ILE A 140 -32.50 -4.48 19.35
C ILE A 140 -32.33 -5.81 18.60
N PRO A 141 -32.72 -6.95 19.19
CA PRO A 141 -32.59 -8.27 18.54
C PRO A 141 -33.31 -8.35 17.18
N GLU A 142 -34.40 -7.59 17.01
CA GLU A 142 -35.16 -7.49 15.75
C GLU A 142 -34.38 -6.81 14.62
N SER A 143 -33.22 -6.19 14.90
CA SER A 143 -32.38 -5.54 13.89
C SER A 143 -31.59 -6.51 13.00
N GLN A 144 -31.54 -7.79 13.36
CA GLN A 144 -30.84 -8.88 12.65
C GLN A 144 -30.98 -8.83 11.10
N PRO A 145 -32.19 -8.71 10.50
CA PRO A 145 -32.34 -8.65 9.05
C PRO A 145 -31.77 -7.38 8.39
N TYR A 146 -31.58 -6.31 9.17
CA TYR A 146 -31.14 -5.00 8.69
C TYR A 146 -29.62 -4.79 8.80
N ILE A 147 -28.90 -5.62 9.58
CA ILE A 147 -27.44 -5.51 9.76
C ILE A 147 -26.71 -5.62 8.43
N LEU A 148 -27.04 -6.62 7.61
CA LEU A 148 -26.38 -6.84 6.32
C LEU A 148 -26.66 -5.69 5.32
N PRO A 149 -27.91 -5.28 5.06
CA PRO A 149 -28.19 -4.10 4.23
C PRO A 149 -27.51 -2.82 4.72
N LEU A 150 -27.49 -2.58 6.03
CA LEU A 150 -26.85 -1.40 6.61
C LEU A 150 -25.33 -1.43 6.42
N THR A 151 -24.70 -2.59 6.59
CA THR A 151 -23.27 -2.79 6.31
C THR A 151 -22.94 -2.45 4.86
N VAL A 152 -23.73 -2.96 3.91
CA VAL A 152 -23.56 -2.66 2.49
C VAL A 152 -23.76 -1.17 2.21
N ALA A 153 -24.75 -0.52 2.83
CA ALA A 153 -24.99 0.91 2.68
C ALA A 153 -23.81 1.76 3.19
N VAL A 154 -23.24 1.41 4.35
CA VAL A 154 -22.05 2.07 4.91
C VAL A 154 -20.85 1.90 3.98
N LEU A 155 -20.61 0.69 3.47
CA LEU A 155 -19.51 0.42 2.53
C LEU A 155 -19.69 1.14 1.19
N LEU A 156 -20.91 1.18 0.64
CA LEU A 156 -21.20 1.98 -0.56
C LEU A 156 -20.89 3.45 -0.32
N GLY A 157 -21.35 4.02 0.79
CA GLY A 157 -21.02 5.40 1.18
C GLY A 157 -19.51 5.62 1.31
N LEU A 158 -18.82 4.69 1.97
CA LEU A 158 -17.37 4.72 2.16
C LEU A 158 -16.62 4.82 0.83
N PHE A 159 -16.95 3.99 -0.15
CA PHE A 159 -16.26 3.92 -1.45
C PHE A 159 -16.70 5.02 -2.43
N LEU A 160 -17.95 5.49 -2.36
CA LEU A 160 -18.45 6.59 -3.17
C LEU A 160 -17.86 7.95 -2.75
N LEU A 161 -17.48 8.10 -1.48
CA LEU A 161 -16.89 9.34 -0.96
C LEU A 161 -15.38 9.46 -1.23
N GLN A 162 -14.71 8.40 -1.68
CA GLN A 162 -13.27 8.36 -1.97
C GLN A 162 -12.77 9.43 -2.97
N PRO A 163 -13.49 9.75 -4.08
CA PRO A 163 -13.02 10.73 -5.06
C PRO A 163 -12.90 12.17 -4.53
N PHE A 164 -13.55 12.47 -3.40
CA PHE A 164 -13.52 13.77 -2.73
C PHE A 164 -12.26 13.98 -1.89
N GLY A 165 -11.49 12.91 -1.66
CA GLY A 165 -10.21 12.97 -0.95
C GLY A 165 -10.34 12.99 0.57
N THR A 166 -9.30 12.51 1.24
CA THR A 166 -9.23 12.41 2.70
C THR A 166 -8.81 13.73 3.38
N ALA A 167 -8.39 14.75 2.62
CA ALA A 167 -7.82 15.99 3.13
C ALA A 167 -8.73 16.76 4.10
N ARG A 168 -10.04 16.86 3.80
CA ARG A 168 -11.01 17.59 4.67
C ARG A 168 -11.49 16.76 5.85
N ILE A 169 -11.57 15.44 5.69
CA ILE A 169 -12.16 14.53 6.68
C ILE A 169 -11.09 13.99 7.65
N GLY A 170 -9.83 13.88 7.20
CA GLY A 170 -8.71 13.32 7.95
C GLY A 170 -8.36 14.08 9.23
N LYS A 171 -8.70 15.36 9.35
CA LYS A 171 -8.53 16.15 10.58
C LYS A 171 -9.41 15.64 11.73
N ILE A 172 -10.54 15.01 11.42
CA ILE A 172 -11.50 14.47 12.40
C ILE A 172 -11.13 13.03 12.80
N PHE A 173 -10.39 12.30 11.97
CA PHE A 173 -10.03 10.91 12.24
C PHE A 173 -9.24 10.73 13.52
N GLY A 174 -8.22 11.58 13.75
CA GLY A 174 -7.40 11.54 14.96
C GLY A 174 -8.22 11.68 16.25
N PRO A 175 -9.03 12.76 16.41
CA PRO A 175 -9.91 12.93 17.56
C PRO A 175 -10.90 11.78 17.78
N VAL A 176 -11.55 11.29 16.72
CA VAL A 176 -12.51 10.17 16.83
C VAL A 176 -11.81 8.90 17.29
N MET A 177 -10.65 8.58 16.73
CA MET A 177 -9.87 7.41 17.15
C MET A 177 -9.32 7.56 18.57
N ALA A 178 -8.93 8.77 19.00
CA ALA A 178 -8.55 9.00 20.38
C ALA A 178 -9.71 8.73 21.35
N VAL A 179 -10.92 9.19 21.03
CA VAL A 179 -12.13 8.89 21.81
C VAL A 179 -12.42 7.39 21.82
N TRP A 180 -12.28 6.71 20.68
CA TRP A 180 -12.40 5.25 20.59
C TRP A 180 -11.42 4.53 21.52
N PHE A 181 -10.13 4.83 21.44
CA PHE A 181 -9.11 4.18 22.26
C PHE A 181 -9.31 4.44 23.76
N LEU A 182 -9.72 5.66 24.14
CA LEU A 182 -10.05 5.99 25.52
C LEU A 182 -11.31 5.25 26.00
N ALA A 183 -12.34 5.14 25.14
CA ALA A 183 -13.56 4.42 25.46
C ALA A 183 -13.29 2.92 25.70
N ILE A 184 -12.58 2.24 24.80
CA ILE A 184 -12.28 0.81 24.97
C ILE A 184 -11.35 0.55 26.17
N ALA A 185 -10.45 1.48 26.49
CA ALA A 185 -9.61 1.42 27.68
C ALA A 185 -10.43 1.54 28.96
N ALA A 186 -11.36 2.52 29.02
CA ALA A 186 -12.23 2.72 30.17
C ALA A 186 -13.15 1.51 30.41
N LEU A 187 -13.70 0.93 29.35
CA LEU A 187 -14.46 -0.32 29.41
C LEU A 187 -13.58 -1.49 29.90
N GLY A 188 -12.34 -1.57 29.39
CA GLY A 188 -11.35 -2.53 29.83
C GLY A 188 -11.07 -2.47 31.34
N VAL A 189 -10.76 -1.28 31.84
CA VAL A 189 -10.53 -1.01 33.27
C VAL A 189 -11.75 -1.40 34.11
N ARG A 190 -12.95 -1.07 33.66
CA ARG A 190 -14.20 -1.46 34.34
C ARG A 190 -14.30 -2.99 34.50
N GLY A 191 -14.00 -3.76 33.45
CA GLY A 191 -13.97 -5.23 33.52
C GLY A 191 -12.89 -5.74 34.48
N ILE A 192 -11.67 -5.20 34.41
CA ILE A 192 -10.55 -5.61 35.29
C ILE A 192 -10.89 -5.36 36.76
N VAL A 193 -11.52 -4.23 37.10
CA VAL A 193 -11.93 -3.92 38.48
C VAL A 193 -12.90 -4.96 39.04
N GLN A 194 -13.76 -5.55 38.20
CA GLN A 194 -14.68 -6.61 38.61
C GLN A 194 -13.97 -7.94 38.87
N HIS A 195 -12.92 -8.25 38.08
CA HIS A 195 -12.16 -9.50 38.24
C HIS A 195 -10.64 -9.27 38.08
N PRO A 196 -9.94 -8.76 39.12
CA PRO A 196 -8.53 -8.35 39.00
C PRO A 196 -7.55 -9.50 38.70
N SER A 197 -7.93 -10.74 38.96
CA SER A 197 -7.10 -11.92 38.68
C SER A 197 -6.75 -12.08 37.20
N VAL A 198 -7.48 -11.41 36.30
CA VAL A 198 -7.20 -11.41 34.87
C VAL A 198 -5.78 -10.90 34.54
N LEU A 199 -5.22 -10.04 35.39
CA LEU A 199 -3.87 -9.48 35.22
C LEU A 199 -2.76 -10.54 35.34
N LEU A 200 -3.07 -11.71 35.90
CA LEU A 200 -2.13 -12.84 35.92
C LEU A 200 -1.76 -13.30 34.51
N ALA A 201 -2.64 -13.08 33.52
CA ALA A 201 -2.39 -13.43 32.12
C ALA A 201 -1.20 -12.68 31.50
N LEU A 202 -0.74 -11.57 32.10
CA LEU A 202 0.48 -10.87 31.65
C LEU A 202 1.72 -11.79 31.74
N ASN A 203 1.70 -12.78 32.63
CA ASN A 203 2.75 -13.79 32.69
C ASN A 203 2.66 -14.73 31.46
N PRO A 204 3.71 -14.83 30.61
CA PRO A 204 3.70 -15.69 29.41
C PRO A 204 3.52 -17.17 29.74
N ALA A 205 3.78 -17.59 30.99
CA ALA A 205 3.60 -18.97 31.42
C ALA A 205 2.16 -19.47 31.19
N TYR A 206 1.14 -18.61 31.32
CA TYR A 206 -0.25 -19.00 31.07
C TYR A 206 -0.49 -19.32 29.59
N GLY A 207 0.02 -18.48 28.68
CA GLY A 207 -0.10 -18.72 27.24
C GLY A 207 0.70 -19.95 26.80
N ILE A 208 1.93 -20.11 27.31
CA ILE A 208 2.77 -21.28 27.04
C ILE A 208 2.10 -22.55 27.56
N ALA A 209 1.60 -22.54 28.80
CA ALA A 209 0.87 -23.67 29.38
C ALA A 209 -0.35 -24.03 28.53
N PHE A 210 -1.13 -23.03 28.11
CA PHE A 210 -2.27 -23.26 27.22
C PHE A 210 -1.85 -23.95 25.91
N LEU A 211 -0.79 -23.46 25.25
CA LEU A 211 -0.30 -24.03 24.00
C LEU A 211 0.03 -25.51 24.11
N PHE A 212 0.71 -25.91 25.19
CA PHE A 212 1.17 -27.29 25.36
C PHE A 212 0.15 -28.21 26.04
N SER A 213 -0.93 -27.70 26.61
CA SER A 213 -1.89 -28.50 27.38
C SER A 213 -3.13 -28.94 26.60
N ASN A 214 -3.54 -28.22 25.55
CA ASN A 214 -4.82 -28.45 24.86
C ASN A 214 -4.68 -29.07 23.45
N GLY A 215 -3.50 -29.59 23.10
CA GLY A 215 -3.28 -30.34 21.85
C GLY A 215 -3.68 -29.56 20.59
N TYR A 216 -4.60 -30.13 19.80
CA TYR A 216 -5.07 -29.55 18.53
C TYR A 216 -5.86 -28.24 18.72
N THR A 217 -6.62 -28.12 19.82
CA THR A 217 -7.40 -26.91 20.13
C THR A 217 -6.49 -25.69 20.28
N SER A 218 -5.32 -25.85 20.91
CA SER A 218 -4.31 -24.79 21.00
C SER A 218 -3.92 -24.22 19.63
N PHE A 219 -3.82 -25.09 18.63
CA PHE A 219 -3.43 -24.74 17.29
C PHE A 219 -4.54 -23.98 16.54
N LEU A 220 -5.80 -24.38 16.69
CA LEU A 220 -6.95 -23.65 16.14
C LEU A 220 -7.06 -22.25 16.74
N VAL A 221 -6.92 -22.17 18.07
CA VAL A 221 -6.97 -20.93 18.84
C VAL A 221 -5.89 -19.94 18.38
N LEU A 222 -4.68 -20.40 18.06
CA LEU A 222 -3.62 -19.54 17.50
C LEU A 222 -4.05 -18.83 16.22
N GLY A 223 -4.86 -19.48 15.38
CA GLY A 223 -5.45 -18.86 14.19
C GLY A 223 -6.44 -17.74 14.53
N GLY A 224 -7.15 -17.83 15.65
CA GLY A 224 -8.01 -16.75 16.16
C GLY A 224 -7.20 -15.63 16.83
N VAL A 225 -6.17 -15.98 17.61
CA VAL A 225 -5.29 -15.01 18.30
C VAL A 225 -4.60 -14.11 17.28
N PHE A 226 -4.25 -14.63 16.10
CA PHE A 226 -3.65 -13.86 15.03
C PHE A 226 -4.45 -12.60 14.63
N LEU A 227 -5.77 -12.62 14.80
CA LEU A 227 -6.65 -11.48 14.49
C LEU A 227 -6.39 -10.24 15.34
N CYS A 228 -5.61 -10.31 16.42
CA CYS A 228 -5.25 -9.13 17.21
C CYS A 228 -4.10 -8.31 16.60
N VAL A 229 -3.35 -8.88 15.64
CA VAL A 229 -2.18 -8.22 15.02
C VAL A 229 -2.43 -7.84 13.57
N THR A 230 -3.66 -8.00 13.09
CA THR A 230 -4.06 -7.53 11.76
C THR A 230 -3.98 -6.01 11.72
N GLY A 231 -3.28 -5.49 10.71
CA GLY A 231 -2.90 -4.08 10.63
C GLY A 231 -1.51 -3.76 11.18
N ALA A 232 -0.76 -4.71 11.75
CA ALA A 232 0.63 -4.48 12.16
C ALA A 232 1.54 -4.09 10.98
N GLU A 233 1.30 -4.63 9.78
CA GLU A 233 2.01 -4.22 8.57
C GLU A 233 1.69 -2.79 8.13
N ALA A 234 0.51 -2.26 8.45
CA ALA A 234 0.10 -0.90 8.10
C ALA A 234 0.95 0.13 8.84
N LEU A 235 1.34 -0.16 10.10
CA LEU A 235 2.31 0.66 10.86
C LEU A 235 3.61 0.87 10.07
N TYR A 236 4.05 -0.17 9.37
CA TYR A 236 5.27 -0.10 8.59
C TYR A 236 5.06 0.57 7.24
N ALA A 237 3.94 0.30 6.56
CA ALA A 237 3.61 0.90 5.27
C ALA A 237 3.38 2.43 5.35
N ASP A 238 2.71 2.91 6.41
CA ASP A 238 2.33 4.33 6.56
C ASP A 238 3.44 5.21 7.13
N MET A 239 4.65 4.68 7.29
CA MET A 239 5.79 5.44 7.77
C MET A 239 6.12 6.63 6.85
N GLY A 240 5.83 6.54 5.56
CA GLY A 240 6.03 7.63 4.58
C GLY A 240 5.16 8.87 4.85
N HIS A 241 4.00 8.73 5.52
CA HIS A 241 3.07 9.84 5.76
C HIS A 241 3.31 10.52 7.10
N PHE A 242 3.62 9.75 8.15
CA PHE A 242 3.72 10.26 9.53
C PHE A 242 5.13 10.20 10.12
N GLY A 243 6.02 9.40 9.53
CA GLY A 243 7.33 9.11 10.08
C GLY A 243 7.28 8.15 11.28
N LYS A 244 8.46 7.67 11.67
CA LYS A 244 8.59 6.63 12.70
C LYS A 244 8.15 7.09 14.09
N LYS A 245 8.63 8.26 14.54
CA LYS A 245 8.47 8.72 15.93
C LYS A 245 6.99 8.94 16.32
N PRO A 246 6.15 9.58 15.49
CA PRO A 246 4.74 9.77 15.83
C PRO A 246 3.96 8.46 15.94
N ILE A 247 4.19 7.52 15.02
CA ILE A 247 3.60 6.18 15.07
C ILE A 247 4.03 5.45 16.35
N TRP A 248 5.32 5.50 16.68
CA TRP A 248 5.86 4.87 17.88
C TRP A 248 5.24 5.44 19.17
N LEU A 249 5.11 6.77 19.28
CA LEU A 249 4.51 7.41 20.45
C LEU A 249 3.02 7.06 20.59
N ALA A 250 2.27 7.08 19.50
CA ALA A 250 0.85 6.72 19.50
C ALA A 250 0.64 5.23 19.88
N TRP A 251 1.49 4.34 19.37
CA TRP A 251 1.44 2.91 19.71
C TRP A 251 1.64 2.66 21.20
N TYR A 252 2.80 3.05 21.75
CA TYR A 252 3.14 2.76 23.15
C TYR A 252 2.38 3.62 24.15
N GLY A 253 1.94 4.82 23.76
CA GLY A 253 1.26 5.75 24.65
C GLY A 253 -0.25 5.51 24.81
N ILE A 254 -0.94 5.14 23.72
CA ILE A 254 -2.42 5.05 23.71
C ILE A 254 -2.90 3.71 23.18
N VAL A 255 -2.44 3.30 22.00
CA VAL A 255 -3.07 2.17 21.29
C VAL A 255 -2.81 0.83 22.00
N PHE A 256 -1.55 0.49 22.23
CA PHE A 256 -1.16 -0.74 22.92
C PHE A 256 -1.82 -0.88 24.30
N PRO A 257 -1.76 0.13 25.21
CA PRO A 257 -2.42 0.01 26.50
C PRO A 257 -3.94 -0.11 26.38
N SER A 258 -4.59 0.64 25.47
CA SER A 258 -6.04 0.54 25.26
C SER A 258 -6.48 -0.85 24.79
N LEU A 259 -5.76 -1.46 23.85
CA LEU A 259 -6.03 -2.82 23.37
C LEU A 259 -5.86 -3.84 24.49
N LEU A 260 -4.75 -3.78 25.22
CA LEU A 260 -4.46 -4.70 26.32
C LEU A 260 -5.52 -4.62 27.42
N LEU A 261 -5.90 -3.40 27.83
CA LEU A 261 -6.95 -3.17 28.81
C LEU A 261 -8.29 -3.72 28.35
N ASN A 262 -8.65 -3.52 27.07
CA ASN A 262 -9.92 -4.01 26.55
C ASN A 262 -9.98 -5.54 26.53
N TYR A 263 -8.95 -6.23 26.02
CA TYR A 263 -8.89 -7.69 26.03
C TYR A 263 -8.92 -8.26 27.46
N ALA A 264 -8.22 -7.62 28.39
CA ALA A 264 -8.28 -7.99 29.80
C ALA A 264 -9.67 -7.78 30.42
N GLY A 265 -10.35 -6.70 30.07
CA GLY A 265 -11.73 -6.45 30.52
C GLY A 265 -12.72 -7.48 29.97
N GLN A 266 -12.63 -7.84 28.68
CA GLN A 266 -13.47 -8.90 28.08
C GLN A 266 -13.22 -10.26 28.75
N SER A 267 -11.95 -10.57 29.05
CA SER A 267 -11.57 -11.80 29.76
C SER A 267 -12.10 -11.83 31.19
N ALA A 268 -12.01 -10.70 31.92
CA ALA A 268 -12.53 -10.57 33.28
C ALA A 268 -14.05 -10.78 33.35
N LEU A 269 -14.78 -10.32 32.33
CA LEU A 269 -16.23 -10.48 32.25
C LEU A 269 -16.66 -11.95 32.20
N ILE A 270 -15.92 -12.79 31.45
CA ILE A 270 -16.18 -14.24 31.41
C ILE A 270 -15.83 -14.89 32.75
N LEU A 271 -14.70 -14.51 33.36
CA LEU A 271 -14.32 -15.03 34.67
C LEU A 271 -15.36 -14.69 35.74
N ALA A 272 -16.07 -13.58 35.59
CA ALA A 272 -17.19 -13.18 36.44
C ALA A 272 -18.51 -13.93 36.14
N GLY A 273 -18.54 -14.84 35.15
CA GLY A 273 -19.69 -15.69 34.83
C GLY A 273 -20.59 -15.17 33.70
N ALA A 274 -20.14 -14.24 32.87
CA ALA A 274 -20.90 -13.78 31.71
C ALA A 274 -21.06 -14.88 30.63
N ASP A 275 -22.16 -14.81 29.88
CA ASP A 275 -22.44 -15.75 28.79
C ASP A 275 -21.45 -15.57 27.63
N SER A 276 -20.65 -16.61 27.38
CA SER A 276 -19.66 -16.69 26.30
C SER A 276 -20.26 -16.60 24.88
N LYS A 277 -21.57 -16.80 24.71
CA LYS A 277 -22.25 -16.76 23.40
C LYS A 277 -22.63 -15.35 22.95
N GLN A 278 -22.65 -14.38 23.86
CA GLN A 278 -22.98 -12.99 23.54
C GLN A 278 -21.76 -12.23 23.01
N ASN A 279 -21.99 -11.07 22.39
CA ASN A 279 -20.90 -10.20 21.97
C ASN A 279 -20.27 -9.49 23.20
N LEU A 280 -19.25 -10.12 23.77
CA LEU A 280 -18.57 -9.73 25.00
C LEU A 280 -18.02 -8.29 24.98
N PHE A 281 -17.63 -7.80 23.81
CA PHE A 281 -17.16 -6.42 23.65
C PHE A 281 -18.29 -5.43 24.02
N TYR A 282 -19.51 -5.65 23.53
CA TYR A 282 -20.65 -4.78 23.83
C TYR A 282 -21.24 -5.07 25.22
N THR A 283 -21.15 -6.30 25.72
CA THR A 283 -21.57 -6.65 27.08
C THR A 283 -20.70 -5.96 28.15
N LEU A 284 -19.42 -5.67 27.84
CA LEU A 284 -18.54 -4.88 28.71
C LEU A 284 -19.06 -3.45 28.93
N CYS A 285 -19.86 -2.93 27.99
CA CYS A 285 -20.44 -1.61 28.03
C CYS A 285 -21.75 -1.58 28.84
N PRO A 286 -21.91 -0.62 29.78
CA PRO A 286 -23.20 -0.39 30.43
C PRO A 286 -24.33 -0.17 29.40
N PRO A 287 -25.55 -0.67 29.63
CA PRO A 287 -26.64 -0.61 28.65
C PRO A 287 -26.91 0.80 28.08
N VAL A 288 -26.84 1.83 28.92
CA VAL A 288 -27.07 3.24 28.52
C VAL A 288 -26.06 3.75 27.49
N LEU A 289 -24.85 3.18 27.48
CA LEU A 289 -23.75 3.61 26.60
C LEU A 289 -23.57 2.71 25.38
N GLN A 290 -24.35 1.63 25.23
CA GLN A 290 -24.21 0.68 24.11
C GLN A 290 -24.49 1.34 22.76
N VAL A 291 -25.58 2.09 22.62
CA VAL A 291 -25.90 2.80 21.36
C VAL A 291 -24.81 3.81 20.98
N PRO A 292 -24.37 4.72 21.88
CA PRO A 292 -23.20 5.57 21.62
C PRO A 292 -21.94 4.79 21.21
N LEU A 293 -21.67 3.66 21.86
CA LEU A 293 -20.51 2.83 21.55
C LEU A 293 -20.60 2.19 20.16
N ILE A 294 -21.79 1.72 19.74
CA ILE A 294 -22.02 1.16 18.40
C ILE A 294 -21.80 2.23 17.33
N ILE A 295 -22.29 3.46 17.55
CA ILE A 295 -22.05 4.58 16.63
C ILE A 295 -20.55 4.89 16.56
N LEU A 296 -19.87 4.92 17.71
CA LEU A 296 -18.43 5.15 17.76
C LEU A 296 -17.63 4.03 17.07
N ALA A 297 -18.03 2.77 17.24
CA ALA A 297 -17.45 1.62 16.56
C ALA A 297 -17.66 1.69 15.04
N ALA A 298 -18.85 2.06 14.59
CA ALA A 298 -19.12 2.27 13.16
C ALA A 298 -18.23 3.39 12.58
N LEU A 299 -18.05 4.49 13.30
CA LEU A 299 -17.13 5.56 12.88
C LEU A 299 -15.67 5.09 12.87
N ALA A 300 -15.21 4.38 13.90
CA ALA A 300 -13.84 3.85 13.98
C ALA A 300 -13.54 2.86 12.85
N THR A 301 -14.49 1.98 12.51
CA THR A 301 -14.34 0.99 11.43
C THR A 301 -14.40 1.63 10.04
N VAL A 302 -15.20 2.68 9.85
CA VAL A 302 -15.13 3.53 8.65
C VAL A 302 -13.74 4.15 8.52
N ILE A 303 -13.19 4.72 9.60
CA ILE A 303 -11.85 5.33 9.61
C ILE A 303 -10.76 4.28 9.31
N ALA A 304 -10.82 3.11 9.94
CA ALA A 304 -9.93 1.98 9.69
C ALA A 304 -9.94 1.58 8.20
N SER A 305 -11.14 1.48 7.63
CA SER A 305 -11.32 1.15 6.21
C SER A 305 -10.74 2.21 5.28
N GLN A 306 -10.83 3.50 5.62
CA GLN A 306 -10.24 4.59 4.83
C GLN A 306 -8.71 4.49 4.74
N ALA A 307 -8.07 4.14 5.86
CA ALA A 307 -6.63 4.01 5.92
C ALA A 307 -6.11 2.91 5.00
N ILE A 308 -6.68 1.71 5.07
CA ILE A 308 -6.24 0.57 4.25
C ILE A 308 -6.51 0.80 2.76
N ILE A 309 -7.63 1.45 2.40
CA ILE A 309 -7.93 1.84 1.00
C ILE A 309 -6.88 2.84 0.48
N THR A 310 -6.50 3.82 1.29
CA THR A 310 -5.46 4.79 0.95
C THR A 310 -4.08 4.12 0.82
N GLY A 311 -3.78 3.16 1.70
CA GLY A 311 -2.60 2.31 1.60
C GLY A 311 -2.54 1.53 0.29
N ALA A 312 -3.66 0.93 -0.13
CA ALA A 312 -3.75 0.23 -1.41
C ALA A 312 -3.50 1.16 -2.62
N PHE A 313 -3.96 2.41 -2.59
CA PHE A 313 -3.61 3.39 -3.62
C PHE A 313 -2.11 3.71 -3.64
N SER A 314 -1.50 3.91 -2.48
CA SER A 314 -0.06 4.18 -2.33
C SER A 314 0.80 3.03 -2.86
N MET A 315 0.47 1.79 -2.50
CA MET A 315 1.12 0.60 -3.04
C MET A 315 0.94 0.46 -4.55
N THR A 316 -0.24 0.79 -5.08
CA THR A 316 -0.48 0.76 -6.53
C THR A 316 0.44 1.74 -7.25
N ARG A 317 0.61 2.95 -6.73
CA ARG A 317 1.57 3.91 -7.28
C ARG A 317 3.00 3.37 -7.26
N GLN A 318 3.44 2.79 -6.14
CA GLN A 318 4.77 2.19 -6.04
C GLN A 318 4.97 1.03 -7.04
N ALA A 319 3.97 0.17 -7.21
CA ALA A 319 3.98 -0.89 -8.21
C ALA A 319 4.05 -0.35 -9.65
N ILE A 320 3.39 0.78 -9.95
CA ILE A 320 3.49 1.47 -11.25
C ILE A 320 4.91 2.03 -11.45
N GLN A 321 5.50 2.67 -10.43
CA GLN A 321 6.84 3.24 -10.49
C GLN A 321 7.92 2.16 -10.72
N LEU A 322 7.77 1.00 -10.07
CA LEU A 322 8.65 -0.15 -10.24
C LEU A 322 8.37 -0.96 -11.54
N GLY A 323 7.38 -0.54 -12.36
CA GLY A 323 7.06 -1.16 -13.64
C GLY A 323 6.29 -2.47 -13.55
N TRP A 324 5.65 -2.77 -12.42
CA TRP A 324 4.82 -3.96 -12.20
C TRP A 324 3.36 -3.77 -12.57
N LEU A 325 2.87 -2.52 -12.64
CA LEU A 325 1.52 -2.20 -13.07
C LEU A 325 1.48 -1.15 -14.19
N PRO A 326 0.41 -1.16 -15.02
CA PRO A 326 0.15 -0.12 -16.01
C PRO A 326 -0.04 1.25 -15.36
N ARG A 327 0.30 2.31 -16.09
CA ARG A 327 0.03 3.68 -15.66
C ARG A 327 -1.49 3.92 -15.58
N LEU A 328 -2.00 3.98 -14.36
CA LEU A 328 -3.39 4.32 -14.08
C LEU A 328 -3.53 5.83 -13.88
N ARG A 329 -4.75 6.35 -14.04
CA ARG A 329 -5.05 7.76 -13.76
C ARG A 329 -5.01 7.98 -12.25
N ILE A 330 -3.96 8.65 -11.78
CA ILE A 330 -3.79 9.04 -10.38
C ILE A 330 -4.31 10.48 -10.23
N LYS A 331 -5.31 10.68 -9.39
CA LYS A 331 -5.76 12.01 -8.98
C LYS A 331 -5.12 12.33 -7.64
N GLN A 332 -4.31 13.37 -7.57
CA GLN A 332 -3.79 13.87 -6.30
C GLN A 332 -4.92 14.57 -5.53
N THR A 333 -5.09 14.24 -4.25
CA THR A 333 -6.24 14.74 -3.45
C THR A 333 -5.86 15.81 -2.43
N ALA A 334 -4.59 15.95 -2.06
CA ALA A 334 -4.15 16.96 -1.08
C ALA A 334 -2.73 17.47 -1.30
N ALA A 335 -2.55 18.80 -1.29
CA ALA A 335 -1.24 19.42 -1.55
C ALA A 335 -0.24 19.20 -0.41
N GLU A 336 -0.74 18.92 0.79
CA GLU A 336 0.04 18.81 2.02
C GLU A 336 0.74 17.45 2.17
N SER A 337 0.29 16.41 1.47
CA SER A 337 0.86 15.07 1.58
C SER A 337 0.90 14.35 0.24
N TYR A 338 2.12 13.99 -0.18
CA TYR A 338 2.36 13.23 -1.42
C TYR A 338 1.57 11.93 -1.48
N GLY A 339 1.28 11.29 -0.35
CA GLY A 339 0.61 10.00 -0.28
C GLY A 339 -0.92 10.04 -0.33
N GLN A 340 -1.56 11.21 -0.38
CA GLN A 340 -3.02 11.33 -0.49
C GLN A 340 -3.46 11.32 -1.97
N ILE A 341 -3.54 10.12 -2.53
CA ILE A 341 -3.91 9.86 -3.92
C ILE A 341 -5.22 9.10 -4.04
N TYR A 342 -5.94 9.32 -5.14
CA TYR A 342 -7.12 8.55 -5.53
C TYR A 342 -6.87 7.85 -6.86
N ILE A 343 -7.09 6.53 -6.88
CA ILE A 343 -7.00 5.69 -8.08
C ILE A 343 -8.35 5.01 -8.30
N GLY A 344 -9.17 5.56 -9.19
CA GLY A 344 -10.57 5.14 -9.34
C GLY A 344 -10.77 3.67 -9.69
N ILE A 345 -9.92 3.09 -10.54
CA ILE A 345 -10.04 1.66 -10.91
C ILE A 345 -9.85 0.76 -9.69
N ILE A 346 -8.84 1.07 -8.86
CA ILE A 346 -8.57 0.31 -7.63
C ILE A 346 -9.73 0.49 -6.64
N ASN A 347 -10.26 1.71 -6.53
CA ASN A 347 -11.40 2.01 -5.68
C ASN A 347 -12.63 1.14 -5.99
N TRP A 348 -13.05 1.14 -7.26
CA TRP A 348 -14.22 0.37 -7.69
C TRP A 348 -14.01 -1.13 -7.59
N LEU A 349 -12.79 -1.61 -7.86
CA LEU A 349 -12.44 -3.02 -7.69
C LEU A 349 -12.53 -3.43 -6.21
N LEU A 350 -11.88 -2.68 -5.32
CA LEU A 350 -11.94 -2.92 -3.88
C LEU A 350 -13.38 -2.86 -3.38
N MET A 351 -14.19 -1.89 -3.82
CA MET A 351 -15.61 -1.81 -3.46
C MET A 351 -16.37 -3.07 -3.84
N GLY A 352 -16.23 -3.51 -5.10
CA GLY A 352 -16.92 -4.70 -5.60
C GLY A 352 -16.54 -5.97 -4.83
N VAL A 353 -15.25 -6.17 -4.55
CA VAL A 353 -14.78 -7.31 -3.77
C VAL A 353 -15.25 -7.23 -2.32
N THR A 354 -15.11 -6.07 -1.67
CA THR A 354 -15.52 -5.86 -0.27
C THR A 354 -17.01 -6.16 -0.07
N ILE A 355 -17.87 -5.57 -0.90
CA ILE A 355 -19.33 -5.81 -0.83
C ILE A 355 -19.65 -7.28 -1.15
N GLY A 356 -18.96 -7.86 -2.15
CA GLY A 356 -19.09 -9.27 -2.48
C GLY A 356 -18.78 -10.19 -1.29
N LEU A 357 -17.71 -9.91 -0.55
CA LEU A 357 -17.32 -10.66 0.65
C LEU A 357 -18.39 -10.56 1.75
N VAL A 358 -18.89 -9.36 2.04
CA VAL A 358 -19.95 -9.14 3.04
C VAL A 358 -21.21 -9.92 2.68
N VAL A 359 -21.66 -9.85 1.43
CA VAL A 359 -22.86 -10.56 0.97
C VAL A 359 -22.67 -12.08 0.97
N PHE A 360 -21.47 -12.56 0.64
CA PHE A 360 -21.14 -13.98 0.61
C PHE A 360 -21.09 -14.60 2.02
N PHE A 361 -20.35 -13.98 2.95
CA PHE A 361 -20.13 -14.52 4.29
C PHE A 361 -21.26 -14.23 5.29
N LYS A 362 -21.96 -13.09 5.13
CA LYS A 362 -23.12 -12.64 5.92
C LYS A 362 -22.90 -12.40 7.43
N SER A 363 -21.84 -12.94 8.02
CA SER A 363 -21.49 -12.79 9.44
C SER A 363 -19.98 -12.59 9.60
N SER A 364 -19.60 -11.80 10.60
CA SER A 364 -18.20 -11.51 10.89
C SER A 364 -17.41 -12.75 11.32
N ASP A 365 -18.01 -13.70 12.04
CA ASP A 365 -17.34 -14.94 12.48
C ASP A 365 -16.86 -15.80 11.29
N LYS A 366 -17.71 -15.97 10.28
CA LYS A 366 -17.36 -16.73 9.06
C LYS A 366 -16.28 -16.03 8.24
N LEU A 367 -16.35 -14.70 8.20
CA LEU A 367 -15.39 -13.89 7.46
C LEU A 367 -14.03 -13.81 8.18
N ALA A 368 -14.03 -13.81 9.53
CA ALA A 368 -12.83 -13.89 10.36
C ALA A 368 -12.04 -15.19 10.14
N ALA A 369 -12.74 -16.32 9.95
CA ALA A 369 -12.09 -17.59 9.64
C ALA A 369 -11.29 -17.54 8.32
N ALA A 370 -11.74 -16.76 7.34
CA ALA A 370 -11.09 -16.63 6.03
C ALA A 370 -9.92 -15.62 5.98
N TYR A 371 -9.77 -14.76 6.98
CA TYR A 371 -8.93 -13.56 6.89
C TYR A 371 -7.44 -13.81 7.18
N GLY A 372 -7.11 -14.58 8.22
CA GLY A 372 -5.76 -14.61 8.79
C GLY A 372 -4.65 -15.18 7.89
N ILE A 373 -4.97 -15.91 6.82
CA ILE A 373 -3.98 -16.55 5.95
C ILE A 373 -3.20 -15.53 5.12
N ALA A 374 -3.88 -14.54 4.52
CA ALA A 374 -3.21 -13.59 3.66
C ALA A 374 -2.21 -12.73 4.42
N VAL A 375 -2.66 -12.18 5.55
CA VAL A 375 -1.85 -11.31 6.40
C VAL A 375 -0.67 -12.09 6.99
N SER A 376 -0.87 -13.32 7.50
CA SER A 376 0.24 -14.14 8.03
C SER A 376 1.30 -14.47 6.97
N LEU A 377 0.88 -14.76 5.74
CA LEU A 377 1.80 -14.99 4.63
C LEU A 377 2.57 -13.71 4.25
N THR A 378 1.92 -12.54 4.24
CA THR A 378 2.59 -11.24 4.06
C THR A 378 3.64 -10.98 5.14
N MET A 379 3.31 -11.27 6.40
CA MET A 379 4.23 -11.09 7.52
C MET A 379 5.47 -11.98 7.39
N LEU A 380 5.29 -13.23 6.94
CA LEU A 380 6.38 -14.17 6.66
C LEU A 380 7.30 -13.66 5.53
N MET A 381 6.71 -13.18 4.43
CA MET A 381 7.47 -12.58 3.31
C MET A 381 8.26 -11.36 3.78
N THR A 382 7.66 -10.54 4.65
CA THR A 382 8.32 -9.37 5.24
C THR A 382 9.51 -9.78 6.11
N THR A 383 9.39 -10.82 6.93
CA THR A 383 10.53 -11.35 7.71
C THR A 383 11.67 -11.81 6.82
N GLY A 384 11.35 -12.47 5.70
CA GLY A 384 12.32 -12.85 4.70
C GLY A 384 13.07 -11.66 4.09
N LEU A 385 12.33 -10.62 3.73
CA LEU A 385 12.90 -9.39 3.19
C LEU A 385 13.73 -8.63 4.23
N LEU A 386 13.28 -8.59 5.49
CA LEU A 386 14.03 -8.01 6.62
C LEU A 386 15.37 -8.74 6.83
N PHE A 387 15.42 -10.06 6.66
CA PHE A 387 16.68 -10.80 6.71
C PHE A 387 17.70 -10.31 5.68
N VAL A 388 17.26 -10.12 4.44
CA VAL A 388 18.11 -9.59 3.37
C VAL A 388 18.51 -8.14 3.68
N ALA A 389 17.59 -7.32 4.17
CA ALA A 389 17.87 -5.94 4.53
C ALA A 389 18.87 -5.82 5.70
N MET A 390 18.78 -6.65 6.73
CA MET A 390 19.78 -6.70 7.81
C MET A 390 21.19 -6.98 7.28
N ARG A 391 21.30 -7.87 6.29
CA ARG A 391 22.58 -8.27 5.69
C ARG A 391 23.15 -7.20 4.76
N GLU A 392 22.31 -6.60 3.94
CA GLU A 392 22.76 -5.75 2.82
C GLU A 392 22.72 -4.26 3.15
N VAL A 393 21.76 -3.83 3.98
CA VAL A 393 21.60 -2.42 4.39
C VAL A 393 22.39 -2.17 5.68
N TRP A 394 22.13 -2.95 6.73
CA TRP A 394 22.82 -2.78 8.03
C TRP A 394 24.16 -3.50 8.12
N ARG A 395 24.52 -4.32 7.13
CA ARG A 395 25.80 -5.05 7.05
C ARG A 395 26.06 -5.94 8.28
N TRP A 396 25.00 -6.48 8.88
CA TRP A 396 25.13 -7.39 10.01
C TRP A 396 25.75 -8.74 9.59
N SER A 397 26.44 -9.38 10.53
CA SER A 397 26.96 -10.73 10.35
C SER A 397 25.84 -11.75 10.14
N LEU A 398 26.13 -12.80 9.37
CA LEU A 398 25.14 -13.83 9.02
C LEU A 398 24.51 -14.44 10.26
N ALA A 399 25.31 -14.72 11.29
CA ALA A 399 24.84 -15.27 12.57
C ALA A 399 23.79 -14.36 13.24
N SER A 400 24.11 -13.07 13.41
CA SER A 400 23.21 -12.11 14.07
C SER A 400 21.92 -11.91 13.28
N SER A 401 22.01 -11.76 11.95
CA SER A 401 20.83 -11.66 11.09
C SER A 401 19.99 -12.94 11.11
N ALA A 402 20.63 -14.11 11.12
CA ALA A 402 19.95 -15.40 11.12
C ALA A 402 19.23 -15.65 12.44
N VAL A 403 19.83 -15.34 13.60
CA VAL A 403 19.19 -15.51 14.91
C VAL A 403 17.92 -14.66 15.00
N ILE A 404 18.00 -13.37 14.66
CA ILE A 404 16.85 -12.46 14.76
C ILE A 404 15.77 -12.84 13.73
N ALA A 405 16.17 -13.14 12.49
CA ALA A 405 15.22 -13.58 11.47
C ALA A 405 14.55 -14.90 11.86
N LEU A 406 15.29 -15.85 12.44
CA LEU A 406 14.75 -17.13 12.90
C LEU A 406 13.72 -16.93 14.01
N CYS A 407 13.96 -16.03 14.97
CA CYS A 407 12.97 -15.71 16.01
C CYS A 407 11.64 -15.21 15.39
N PHE A 408 11.70 -14.27 14.43
CA PHE A 408 10.50 -13.79 13.76
C PHE A 408 9.87 -14.86 12.85
N LEU A 409 10.69 -15.66 12.16
CA LEU A 409 10.24 -16.70 11.26
C LEU A 409 9.46 -17.79 12.01
N VAL A 410 9.91 -18.19 13.20
CA VAL A 410 9.20 -19.18 14.03
C VAL A 410 7.81 -18.68 14.42
N ILE A 411 7.70 -17.41 14.82
CA ILE A 411 6.41 -16.80 15.19
C ILE A 411 5.49 -16.72 13.97
N ASP A 412 5.97 -16.15 12.87
CA ASP A 412 5.18 -16.00 11.64
C ASP A 412 4.75 -17.35 11.06
N ALA A 413 5.66 -18.32 11.04
CA ALA A 413 5.37 -19.66 10.53
C ALA A 413 4.32 -20.36 11.41
N THR A 414 4.41 -20.21 12.74
CA THR A 414 3.41 -20.76 13.66
C THR A 414 2.02 -20.21 13.34
N PHE A 415 1.88 -18.89 13.15
CA PHE A 415 0.61 -18.29 12.77
C PHE A 415 0.15 -18.67 11.37
N LEU A 416 1.07 -18.76 10.40
CA LEU A 416 0.73 -19.19 9.04
C LEU A 416 0.17 -20.62 9.05
N PHE A 417 0.85 -21.56 9.73
CA PHE A 417 0.38 -22.93 9.82
C PHE A 417 -0.95 -23.03 10.56
N ALA A 418 -1.14 -22.27 11.65
CA ALA A 418 -2.41 -22.20 12.38
C ALA A 418 -3.57 -21.73 11.49
N ASN A 419 -3.32 -20.76 10.61
CA ASN A 419 -4.33 -20.24 9.69
C ASN A 419 -4.52 -21.14 8.45
N LEU A 420 -3.55 -21.97 8.07
CA LEU A 420 -3.61 -22.80 6.85
C LEU A 420 -4.72 -23.87 6.91
N ILE A 421 -5.15 -24.29 8.10
CA ILE A 421 -6.29 -25.22 8.25
C ILE A 421 -7.59 -24.56 7.77
N LYS A 422 -7.72 -23.25 7.94
CA LYS A 422 -8.90 -22.47 7.55
C LYS A 422 -8.98 -22.17 6.05
N VAL A 423 -8.04 -22.70 5.24
CA VAL A 423 -8.10 -22.55 3.77
C VAL A 423 -9.44 -23.04 3.24
N LEU A 424 -9.92 -24.19 3.72
CA LEU A 424 -11.18 -24.80 3.27
C LEU A 424 -12.42 -24.07 3.81
N GLU A 425 -12.28 -23.29 4.88
CA GLU A 425 -13.35 -22.53 5.51
C GLU A 425 -13.55 -21.13 4.89
N GLY A 426 -12.84 -20.83 3.79
CA GLY A 426 -12.94 -19.57 3.06
C GLY A 426 -11.60 -18.84 2.92
N GLY A 427 -10.54 -19.28 3.62
CA GLY A 427 -9.22 -18.67 3.53
C GLY A 427 -8.56 -18.74 2.14
N TYR A 428 -9.09 -19.58 1.24
CA TYR A 428 -8.69 -19.61 -0.16
C TYR A 428 -9.03 -18.32 -0.92
N ILE A 429 -10.03 -17.53 -0.49
CA ILE A 429 -10.50 -16.32 -1.21
C ILE A 429 -9.41 -15.24 -1.27
N PRO A 430 -8.84 -14.78 -0.14
CA PRO A 430 -7.71 -13.84 -0.17
C PRO A 430 -6.52 -14.34 -1.02
N LEU A 431 -6.21 -15.64 -0.95
CA LEU A 431 -5.13 -16.24 -1.72
C LEU A 431 -5.40 -16.23 -3.22
N LEU A 432 -6.63 -16.54 -3.65
CA LEU A 432 -7.04 -16.46 -5.05
C LEU A 432 -6.96 -15.02 -5.57
N MET A 433 -7.39 -14.05 -4.78
CA MET A 433 -7.29 -12.64 -5.13
C MET A 433 -5.82 -12.20 -5.27
N ALA A 434 -4.96 -12.57 -4.32
CA ALA A 434 -3.53 -12.29 -4.41
C ALA A 434 -2.89 -12.97 -5.63
N ALA A 435 -3.27 -14.21 -5.95
CA ALA A 435 -2.81 -14.91 -7.15
C ALA A 435 -3.26 -14.22 -8.44
N ALA A 436 -4.50 -13.72 -8.49
CA ALA A 436 -5.02 -12.96 -9.62
C ALA A 436 -4.26 -11.65 -9.82
N ILE A 437 -4.01 -10.89 -8.74
CA ILE A 437 -3.25 -9.63 -8.78
C ILE A 437 -1.79 -9.89 -9.20
N CYS A 438 -1.13 -10.91 -8.62
CA CYS A 438 0.20 -11.32 -9.04
C CYS A 438 0.24 -11.69 -10.52
N THR A 439 -0.76 -12.41 -11.02
CA THR A 439 -0.86 -12.80 -12.43
C THR A 439 -0.95 -11.56 -13.33
N VAL A 440 -1.78 -10.58 -12.96
CA VAL A 440 -1.88 -9.29 -13.67
C VAL A 440 -0.52 -8.57 -13.71
N MET A 441 0.16 -8.47 -12.58
CA MET A 441 1.49 -7.84 -12.49
C MET A 441 2.55 -8.56 -13.33
N LEU A 442 2.56 -9.90 -13.30
CA LEU A 442 3.49 -10.72 -14.07
C LEU A 442 3.24 -10.61 -15.57
N ILE A 443 1.97 -10.61 -16.00
CA ILE A 443 1.59 -10.41 -17.42
C ILE A 443 2.04 -9.03 -17.88
N TRP A 444 1.79 -7.99 -17.09
CA TRP A 444 2.23 -6.63 -17.42
C TRP A 444 3.76 -6.55 -17.55
N HIS A 445 4.49 -7.04 -16.55
CA HIS A 445 5.95 -7.00 -16.53
C HIS A 445 6.57 -7.77 -17.69
N ARG A 446 6.07 -8.99 -17.97
CA ARG A 446 6.50 -9.78 -19.13
C ARG A 446 6.17 -9.08 -20.45
N GLY A 447 5.01 -8.45 -20.55
CA GLY A 447 4.57 -7.76 -21.75
C GLY A 447 5.43 -6.54 -22.05
N VAL A 448 5.74 -5.73 -21.03
CA VAL A 448 6.67 -4.59 -21.16
C VAL A 448 8.07 -5.07 -21.57
N LYS A 449 8.56 -6.18 -21.00
CA LYS A 449 9.86 -6.75 -21.37
C LYS A 449 9.87 -7.29 -22.80
N ALA A 450 8.79 -7.94 -23.23
CA ALA A 450 8.63 -8.45 -24.59
C ALA A 450 8.57 -7.31 -25.61
N VAL A 451 7.78 -6.25 -25.35
CA VAL A 451 7.76 -5.02 -26.16
C VAL A 451 9.16 -4.41 -26.26
N SER A 452 9.84 -4.26 -25.12
CA SER A 452 11.18 -3.68 -25.07
C SER A 452 12.20 -4.49 -25.88
N ALA A 453 12.10 -5.83 -25.85
CA ALA A 453 12.95 -6.73 -26.63
C ALA A 453 12.64 -6.65 -28.13
N SER A 454 11.36 -6.66 -28.52
CA SER A 454 10.90 -6.57 -29.92
C SER A 454 11.22 -5.21 -30.56
N VAL A 455 11.23 -4.14 -29.78
CA VAL A 455 11.61 -2.80 -30.27
C VAL A 455 13.10 -2.79 -30.67
N GLY A 456 13.95 -3.60 -30.03
CA GLY A 456 15.33 -3.87 -30.48
C GLY A 456 16.25 -2.64 -30.48
N GLU A 457 15.90 -1.60 -29.74
CA GLU A 457 16.60 -0.34 -29.80
C GLU A 457 17.74 -0.29 -28.78
N LYS A 458 18.94 -0.71 -29.21
CA LYS A 458 20.15 -0.17 -28.61
C LYS A 458 20.08 1.35 -28.73
N GLY A 459 20.22 2.04 -27.60
CA GLY A 459 20.32 3.49 -27.58
C GLY A 459 21.50 3.93 -28.45
N VAL A 460 21.25 4.89 -29.33
CA VAL A 460 22.30 5.49 -30.17
C VAL A 460 22.73 6.78 -29.49
N SER A 461 24.04 6.94 -29.29
CA SER A 461 24.59 8.17 -28.75
C SER A 461 24.31 9.34 -29.69
N VAL A 462 24.26 10.55 -29.12
CA VAL A 462 24.04 11.78 -29.88
C VAL A 462 25.07 11.91 -31.01
N ASP A 463 26.35 11.74 -30.68
CA ASP A 463 27.45 11.88 -31.63
C ASP A 463 27.34 10.90 -32.81
N ALA A 464 27.05 9.63 -32.52
CA ALA A 464 26.94 8.60 -33.55
C ALA A 464 25.77 8.87 -34.52
N PHE A 465 24.66 9.39 -33.99
CA PHE A 465 23.50 9.72 -34.81
C PHE A 465 23.78 10.92 -35.73
N PHE A 466 24.38 11.99 -35.21
CA PHE A 466 24.71 13.17 -36.02
C PHE A 466 25.79 12.88 -37.06
N ALA A 467 26.76 12.02 -36.76
CA ALA A 467 27.70 11.50 -37.75
C ALA A 467 26.99 10.74 -38.88
N GLN A 468 25.99 9.91 -38.56
CA GLN A 468 25.18 9.22 -39.58
C GLN A 468 24.35 10.18 -40.43
N LEU A 469 23.80 11.25 -39.85
CA LEU A 469 23.05 12.27 -40.60
C LEU A 469 23.94 12.94 -41.66
N GLN A 470 25.17 13.29 -41.29
CA GLN A 470 26.15 13.88 -42.20
C GLN A 470 26.57 12.90 -43.29
N GLN A 471 26.91 11.65 -42.93
CA GLN A 471 27.29 10.62 -43.91
C GLN A 471 26.20 10.30 -44.92
N LYS A 472 24.93 10.31 -44.50
CA LYS A 472 23.78 10.04 -45.36
C LYS A 472 23.24 11.29 -46.06
N THR A 473 23.87 12.46 -45.86
CA THR A 473 23.42 13.75 -46.41
C THR A 473 21.93 14.01 -46.15
N VAL A 474 21.49 13.73 -44.91
CA VAL A 474 20.09 14.00 -44.52
C VAL A 474 19.89 15.52 -44.44
N PRO A 475 18.92 16.10 -45.19
CA PRO A 475 18.67 17.54 -45.18
C PRO A 475 18.21 18.04 -43.80
N ARG A 476 18.79 19.18 -43.37
CA ARG A 476 18.33 19.96 -42.22
C ARG A 476 17.38 21.07 -42.66
N VAL A 477 16.07 20.83 -42.53
CA VAL A 477 15.02 21.74 -42.98
C VAL A 477 14.80 22.89 -41.98
N ALA A 478 14.37 24.06 -42.47
CA ALA A 478 14.04 25.19 -41.60
C ALA A 478 12.89 24.84 -40.63
N GLY A 479 12.91 25.47 -39.46
CA GLY A 479 11.93 25.28 -38.38
C GLY A 479 12.49 24.51 -37.19
N SER A 480 11.64 24.35 -36.17
CA SER A 480 12.02 23.82 -34.85
C SER A 480 11.17 22.62 -34.45
N ALA A 481 11.80 21.62 -33.83
CA ALA A 481 11.12 20.40 -33.40
C ALA A 481 11.42 20.04 -31.94
N VAL A 482 10.37 19.68 -31.20
CA VAL A 482 10.51 19.17 -29.83
C VAL A 482 10.11 17.69 -29.79
N PHE A 483 11.04 16.85 -29.35
CA PHE A 483 10.83 15.40 -29.16
C PHE A 483 10.72 15.10 -27.66
N LEU A 484 9.54 14.65 -27.22
CA LEU A 484 9.39 14.16 -25.85
C LEU A 484 10.04 12.78 -25.71
N THR A 485 10.92 12.63 -24.72
CA THR A 485 11.66 11.38 -24.49
C THR A 485 11.77 11.02 -23.01
N ARG A 486 12.11 9.75 -22.76
CA ARG A 486 12.54 9.24 -21.45
C ARG A 486 14.04 8.95 -21.40
N THR A 487 14.76 9.11 -22.51
CA THR A 487 16.20 8.87 -22.60
C THR A 487 16.96 10.14 -22.26
N GLN A 488 17.83 10.08 -21.24
CA GLN A 488 18.67 11.23 -20.86
C GLN A 488 19.97 11.32 -21.67
N ASN A 489 20.56 10.17 -22.06
CA ASN A 489 21.89 10.14 -22.69
C ASN A 489 21.88 9.77 -24.18
N ASN A 490 20.77 9.26 -24.69
CA ASN A 490 20.66 8.75 -26.06
C ASN A 490 19.60 9.52 -26.84
N ILE A 491 19.74 9.49 -28.18
CA ILE A 491 18.76 10.10 -29.09
C ILE A 491 17.38 9.45 -28.90
N PRO A 492 16.30 10.24 -28.87
CA PRO A 492 14.95 9.70 -28.79
C PRO A 492 14.66 8.70 -29.93
N PRO A 493 14.10 7.51 -29.64
CA PRO A 493 13.61 6.55 -30.63
C PRO A 493 12.80 7.20 -31.77
N VAL A 494 11.87 8.06 -31.37
CA VAL A 494 10.93 8.78 -32.24
C VAL A 494 11.64 9.63 -33.28
N MET A 495 12.73 10.29 -32.88
CA MET A 495 13.56 11.11 -33.76
C MET A 495 14.24 10.23 -34.81
N ARG A 496 14.71 9.04 -34.43
CA ARG A 496 15.28 8.09 -35.40
C ARG A 496 14.23 7.58 -36.38
N TRP A 497 13.02 7.29 -35.91
CA TRP A 497 11.92 6.84 -36.77
C TRP A 497 11.53 7.93 -37.77
N HIS A 498 11.41 9.18 -37.29
CA HIS A 498 11.14 10.34 -38.12
C HIS A 498 12.18 10.45 -39.24
N VAL A 499 13.47 10.48 -38.90
CA VAL A 499 14.55 10.59 -39.88
C VAL A 499 14.58 9.39 -40.84
N ALA A 500 14.41 8.17 -40.34
CA ALA A 500 14.45 6.98 -41.18
C ALA A 500 13.33 6.96 -42.22
N ARG A 501 12.14 7.47 -41.88
CA ARG A 501 10.96 7.44 -42.75
C ARG A 501 10.85 8.67 -43.65
N ASN A 502 11.05 9.86 -43.08
CA ASN A 502 10.86 11.13 -43.77
C ASN A 502 12.14 11.67 -44.40
N ARG A 503 13.31 11.09 -44.04
CA ARG A 503 14.63 11.46 -44.58
C ARG A 503 14.94 12.96 -44.44
N ALA A 504 14.46 13.58 -43.36
CA ALA A 504 14.72 14.98 -43.04
C ALA A 504 14.72 15.18 -41.52
N LEU A 505 15.30 16.28 -41.05
CA LEU A 505 15.26 16.72 -39.65
C LEU A 505 15.29 18.25 -39.58
N GLN A 506 14.59 18.87 -38.64
CA GLN A 506 14.58 20.32 -38.43
C GLN A 506 15.97 20.87 -38.05
N GLN A 507 16.27 22.13 -38.35
CA GLN A 507 17.54 22.79 -38.00
C GLN A 507 17.73 22.87 -36.48
N ASP A 508 16.68 23.23 -35.75
CA ASP A 508 16.70 23.30 -34.29
C ASP A 508 15.85 22.19 -33.69
N VAL A 509 16.49 21.34 -32.88
CA VAL A 509 15.84 20.18 -32.28
C VAL A 509 16.06 20.17 -30.78
N LEU A 510 14.98 20.08 -30.00
CA LEU A 510 15.02 19.89 -28.56
C LEU A 510 14.51 18.49 -28.22
N SER A 511 15.34 17.70 -27.55
CA SER A 511 14.86 16.51 -26.85
C SER A 511 14.52 16.89 -25.41
N LEU A 512 13.27 16.68 -25.00
CA LEU A 512 12.82 17.07 -23.66
C LEU A 512 12.43 15.84 -22.85
N THR A 513 13.08 15.70 -21.70
CA THR A 513 12.72 14.73 -20.66
C THR A 513 11.93 15.44 -19.59
N ILE A 514 10.83 14.83 -19.14
CA ILE A 514 10.00 15.36 -18.05
C ILE A 514 10.19 14.46 -16.84
N ASP A 515 10.68 15.06 -15.76
CA ASP A 515 10.93 14.42 -14.48
C ASP A 515 9.97 14.99 -13.44
N ILE A 516 9.30 14.12 -12.70
CA ILE A 516 8.34 14.51 -11.66
C ILE A 516 8.97 14.20 -10.31
N LEU A 517 9.30 15.25 -9.56
CA LEU A 517 9.97 15.17 -8.26
C LEU A 517 8.97 14.89 -7.13
N ASN A 518 9.46 14.29 -6.04
CA ASN A 518 8.68 14.06 -4.80
C ASN A 518 8.54 15.35 -3.94
N VAL A 519 8.36 16.50 -4.58
CA VAL A 519 8.04 17.79 -3.92
C VAL A 519 6.74 18.33 -4.53
N PRO A 520 5.89 19.03 -3.77
CA PRO A 520 4.57 19.44 -4.26
C PRO A 520 4.68 20.43 -5.44
N TYR A 521 5.62 21.36 -5.35
CA TYR A 521 5.89 22.37 -6.36
C TYR A 521 7.41 22.55 -6.52
N VAL A 522 7.88 22.75 -7.75
CA VAL A 522 9.28 23.08 -8.04
C VAL A 522 9.38 24.58 -8.33
N GLY A 523 10.35 25.24 -7.69
CA GLY A 523 10.61 26.67 -7.91
C GLY A 523 11.03 26.93 -9.37
N GLU A 524 10.62 28.07 -9.93
CA GLU A 524 10.72 28.34 -11.37
C GLU A 524 12.15 28.24 -11.92
N GLU A 525 13.15 28.64 -11.12
CA GLU A 525 14.58 28.58 -11.49
C GLU A 525 15.13 27.15 -11.65
N GLN A 526 14.50 26.15 -11.02
CA GLN A 526 14.93 24.75 -11.07
C GLN A 526 14.09 23.91 -12.03
N ARG A 527 13.03 24.49 -12.64
CA ARG A 527 12.05 23.75 -13.45
C ARG A 527 12.60 23.22 -14.76
N ILE A 528 13.69 23.77 -15.29
CA ILE A 528 14.26 23.28 -16.54
C ILE A 528 15.75 23.50 -16.59
N ARG A 529 16.46 22.48 -17.04
CA ARG A 529 17.90 22.56 -17.37
C ARG A 529 18.07 22.11 -18.79
N VAL A 530 18.75 22.92 -19.59
CA VAL A 530 18.99 22.60 -21.00
C VAL A 530 20.46 22.75 -21.33
N GLU A 531 20.95 21.85 -22.16
CA GLU A 531 22.33 21.84 -22.63
C GLU A 531 22.36 21.56 -24.14
N GLN A 532 23.24 22.25 -24.85
CA GLN A 532 23.49 21.96 -26.24
C GLN A 532 24.48 20.80 -26.35
N ARG A 533 24.05 19.68 -26.95
CA ARG A 533 24.90 18.48 -27.09
C ARG A 533 25.48 18.31 -28.50
N ALA A 534 24.87 18.93 -29.51
CA ALA A 534 25.39 18.99 -30.86
C ALA A 534 24.89 20.26 -31.57
N PRO A 535 25.51 20.69 -32.69
CA PRO A 535 25.02 21.85 -33.45
C PRO A 535 23.55 21.68 -33.85
N GLY A 536 22.70 22.65 -33.47
CA GLY A 536 21.24 22.60 -33.68
C GLY A 536 20.51 21.51 -32.89
N TYR A 537 21.12 20.97 -31.82
CA TYR A 537 20.51 19.96 -30.96
C TYR A 537 20.70 20.23 -29.47
N TRP A 538 19.57 20.32 -28.79
CA TRP A 538 19.44 20.64 -27.39
C TRP A 538 18.83 19.46 -26.63
N HIS A 539 19.32 19.24 -25.41
CA HIS A 539 18.75 18.30 -24.47
C HIS A 539 18.25 19.06 -23.25
N GLY A 540 16.96 18.92 -22.95
CA GLY A 540 16.31 19.54 -21.80
C GLY A 540 15.78 18.50 -20.82
N VAL A 541 15.92 18.80 -19.54
CA VAL A 541 15.25 18.10 -18.44
C VAL A 541 14.35 19.09 -17.73
N ALA A 542 13.04 18.91 -17.87
CA ALA A 542 12.02 19.67 -17.16
C ALA A 542 11.65 18.95 -15.85
N GLN A 543 11.71 19.66 -14.74
CA GLN A 543 11.39 19.15 -13.40
C GLN A 543 10.09 19.79 -12.90
N TYR A 544 9.13 18.95 -12.55
CA TYR A 544 7.85 19.36 -11.99
C TYR A 544 7.60 18.70 -10.64
N GLY A 545 6.89 19.40 -9.77
CA GLY A 545 6.36 18.84 -8.54
C GLY A 545 5.12 17.98 -8.81
N PHE A 546 4.80 17.09 -7.89
CA PHE A 546 3.71 16.13 -8.09
C PHE A 546 2.30 16.74 -8.11
N MET A 547 2.13 17.98 -7.66
CA MET A 547 0.86 18.73 -7.77
C MET A 547 0.78 19.61 -9.01
N GLU A 548 1.89 19.78 -9.71
CA GLU A 548 1.95 20.62 -10.89
C GLU A 548 1.42 19.85 -12.09
N HIS A 549 0.62 20.54 -12.90
CA HIS A 549 0.24 20.03 -14.21
C HIS A 549 1.24 20.60 -15.20
N PRO A 550 2.09 19.78 -15.85
CA PRO A 550 3.09 20.30 -16.75
C PRO A 550 2.42 21.01 -17.93
N ASP A 551 2.81 22.27 -18.12
CA ASP A 551 2.52 23.07 -19.30
C ASP A 551 3.86 23.32 -19.97
N ILE A 552 4.18 22.44 -20.92
CA ILE A 552 5.48 22.44 -21.59
C ILE A 552 5.64 23.65 -22.53
N PRO A 553 4.63 24.03 -23.35
CA PRO A 553 4.72 25.26 -24.14
C PRO A 553 5.03 26.49 -23.29
N ARG A 554 4.34 26.66 -22.15
CA ARG A 554 4.60 27.78 -21.24
C ARG A 554 5.98 27.72 -20.58
N LEU A 555 6.47 26.52 -20.27
CA LEU A 555 7.81 26.33 -19.70
C LEU A 555 8.90 26.80 -20.67
N LEU A 556 8.80 26.48 -21.95
CA LEU A 556 9.80 26.86 -22.95
C LEU A 556 9.84 28.37 -23.22
N GLN A 557 8.71 29.07 -23.10
CA GLN A 557 8.65 30.54 -23.19
C GLN A 557 9.42 31.23 -22.05
N GLY A 558 9.52 30.59 -20.88
CA GLY A 558 10.18 31.13 -19.70
C GLY A 558 11.71 31.09 -19.74
N VAL A 559 12.32 30.38 -20.70
CA VAL A 559 13.78 30.20 -20.78
C VAL A 559 14.36 31.06 -21.89
N SER A 560 15.03 32.15 -21.52
CA SER A 560 15.60 33.11 -22.46
C SER A 560 16.55 32.48 -23.51
N GLU A 561 17.34 31.47 -23.12
CA GLU A 561 18.29 30.75 -24.00
C GLU A 561 17.61 29.97 -25.14
N ILE A 562 16.34 29.59 -24.98
CA ILE A 562 15.64 28.64 -25.86
C ILE A 562 14.42 29.31 -26.52
N ASN A 563 13.86 30.33 -25.86
CA ASN A 563 12.69 31.06 -26.33
C ASN A 563 12.89 31.63 -27.76
N ALA A 564 14.11 32.06 -28.10
CA ALA A 564 14.40 32.55 -29.45
C ALA A 564 14.40 31.44 -30.54
N LEU A 565 14.72 30.20 -30.17
CA LEU A 565 14.85 29.06 -31.09
C LEU A 565 13.56 28.22 -31.17
N PHE A 566 12.77 28.19 -30.10
CA PHE A 566 11.55 27.40 -30.00
C PHE A 566 10.32 28.27 -29.70
N ALA A 567 10.35 29.51 -30.20
CA ALA A 567 9.22 30.43 -30.15
C ALA A 567 7.97 29.75 -30.71
N THR A 568 6.87 29.82 -29.95
CA THR A 568 5.76 28.86 -29.98
C THR A 568 5.02 28.70 -31.30
N ASP A 569 5.20 29.58 -32.28
CA ASP A 569 4.40 29.61 -33.51
C ASP A 569 4.83 28.67 -34.65
N ASP A 570 6.09 28.22 -34.67
CA ASP A 570 6.62 27.35 -35.74
C ASP A 570 7.20 26.01 -35.22
N VAL A 571 6.85 25.63 -33.99
CA VAL A 571 7.36 24.42 -33.34
C VAL A 571 6.46 23.21 -33.63
N THR A 572 7.05 22.14 -34.17
CA THR A 572 6.38 20.84 -34.31
C THR A 572 6.70 19.93 -33.13
N TRP A 573 5.68 19.38 -32.48
CA TRP A 573 5.81 18.49 -31.33
C TRP A 573 5.74 17.03 -31.75
N TYR A 574 6.82 16.28 -31.57
CA TYR A 574 6.85 14.86 -31.89
C TYR A 574 6.65 14.01 -30.63
N VAL A 575 5.61 13.18 -30.65
CA VAL A 575 5.36 12.20 -29.59
C VAL A 575 5.35 10.80 -30.18
N GLY A 576 6.14 9.92 -29.58
CA GLY A 576 6.15 8.51 -29.93
C GLY A 576 5.13 7.73 -29.12
N HIS A 577 4.40 6.84 -29.78
CA HIS A 577 3.64 5.82 -29.09
C HIS A 577 3.80 4.46 -29.77
N GLU A 578 3.80 3.42 -28.95
CA GLU A 578 3.88 2.04 -29.41
C GLU A 578 2.47 1.47 -29.44
N THR A 579 2.03 1.07 -30.63
CA THR A 579 0.78 0.32 -30.79
C THR A 579 1.13 -1.15 -30.84
N ILE A 580 0.65 -1.90 -29.85
CA ILE A 580 0.88 -3.34 -29.77
C ILE A 580 -0.06 -4.03 -30.75
N VAL A 581 0.50 -4.85 -31.62
CA VAL A 581 -0.25 -5.68 -32.57
C VAL A 581 0.08 -7.14 -32.28
N ALA A 582 -0.88 -8.05 -32.50
CA ALA A 582 -0.60 -9.47 -32.38
C ALA A 582 0.47 -9.87 -33.39
N GLY A 583 1.60 -10.40 -32.92
CA GLY A 583 2.58 -11.02 -33.79
C GLY A 583 2.12 -12.40 -34.27
N GLU A 584 2.39 -12.71 -35.54
CA GLU A 584 2.14 -14.03 -36.16
C GLU A 584 3.22 -15.08 -35.84
N GLY A 585 4.21 -14.77 -34.98
CA GLY A 585 5.34 -15.65 -34.67
C GLY A 585 5.40 -16.15 -33.21
N GLU A 586 6.02 -17.31 -33.02
CA GLU A 586 6.39 -17.87 -31.71
C GLU A 586 7.51 -17.05 -31.04
N ALA A 587 7.19 -15.96 -30.36
CA ALA A 587 8.19 -15.30 -29.51
C ALA A 587 7.57 -14.53 -28.33
N GLY A 588 7.36 -15.25 -27.22
CA GLY A 588 7.54 -14.68 -25.87
C GLY A 588 6.36 -14.73 -24.92
N MET A 589 5.11 -14.81 -25.40
CA MET A 589 3.93 -14.74 -24.52
C MET A 589 2.73 -15.55 -25.04
N ALA A 590 2.06 -16.30 -24.15
CA ALA A 590 0.87 -17.08 -24.50
C ALA A 590 -0.29 -16.18 -24.99
N ALA A 591 -1.14 -16.69 -25.89
CA ALA A 591 -2.20 -15.90 -26.51
C ALA A 591 -3.13 -15.20 -25.51
N TRP A 592 -3.56 -15.90 -24.46
CA TRP A 592 -4.42 -15.31 -23.42
C TRP A 592 -3.71 -14.21 -22.61
N GLN A 593 -2.40 -14.35 -22.34
CA GLN A 593 -1.60 -13.32 -21.67
C GLN A 593 -1.47 -12.07 -22.55
N ARG A 594 -1.32 -12.25 -23.87
CA ARG A 594 -1.27 -11.15 -24.83
C ARG A 594 -2.58 -10.35 -24.87
N HIS A 595 -3.73 -11.02 -24.81
CA HIS A 595 -5.03 -10.34 -24.77
C HIS A 595 -5.18 -9.48 -23.50
N ILE A 596 -4.83 -10.03 -22.34
CA ILE A 596 -4.87 -9.29 -21.07
C ILE A 596 -3.89 -8.12 -21.10
N PHE A 597 -2.66 -8.34 -21.60
CA PHE A 597 -1.67 -7.27 -21.74
C PHE A 597 -2.13 -6.16 -22.70
N ALA A 598 -2.67 -6.51 -23.86
CA ALA A 598 -3.20 -5.56 -24.84
C ALA A 598 -4.39 -4.76 -24.26
N PHE A 599 -5.29 -5.43 -23.54
CA PHE A 599 -6.39 -4.76 -22.82
C PHE A 599 -5.86 -3.78 -21.77
N MET A 600 -4.90 -4.17 -20.94
CA MET A 600 -4.28 -3.27 -19.96
C MET A 600 -3.57 -2.09 -20.63
N LYS A 601 -2.82 -2.34 -21.70
CA LYS A 601 -2.11 -1.28 -22.45
C LYS A 601 -3.09 -0.27 -23.05
N ARG A 602 -4.21 -0.73 -23.62
CA ARG A 602 -5.25 0.12 -24.19
C ARG A 602 -5.93 1.01 -23.14
N ASN A 603 -6.04 0.53 -21.91
CA ASN A 603 -6.62 1.28 -20.78
C ASN A 603 -5.58 2.09 -19.98
N CYS A 604 -4.30 2.08 -20.37
CA CYS A 604 -3.28 2.93 -19.74
C CYS A 604 -3.56 4.41 -20.02
N THR A 605 -3.22 5.26 -19.06
CA THR A 605 -3.31 6.71 -19.27
C THR A 605 -2.30 7.14 -20.34
N HIS A 606 -2.79 7.74 -21.42
CA HIS A 606 -1.96 8.29 -22.49
C HIS A 606 -1.25 9.57 -22.02
N VAL A 607 0.04 9.67 -22.31
CA VAL A 607 0.94 10.75 -21.87
C VAL A 607 0.58 12.11 -22.49
N ILE A 608 -0.15 12.10 -23.61
CA ILE A 608 -0.36 13.27 -24.49
C ILE A 608 -1.34 14.28 -23.88
N ASN A 609 -2.36 13.82 -23.15
CA ASN A 609 -3.33 14.71 -22.49
C ASN A 609 -2.79 15.37 -21.22
N HIS A 610 -1.60 14.98 -20.74
CA HIS A 610 -1.07 15.45 -19.46
C HIS A 610 -0.21 16.71 -19.58
N TYR A 611 0.33 17.00 -20.77
CA TYR A 611 1.36 18.04 -20.98
C TYR A 611 0.85 19.30 -21.69
N HIS A 612 -0.47 19.44 -21.85
CA HIS A 612 -1.14 20.59 -22.49
C HIS A 612 -0.54 20.97 -23.85
N LEU A 613 -0.17 19.98 -24.66
CA LEU A 613 0.38 20.23 -25.99
C LEU A 613 -0.72 20.75 -26.93
N PRO A 614 -0.41 21.72 -27.81
CA PRO A 614 -1.37 22.25 -28.79
C PRO A 614 -1.74 21.15 -29.81
N SER A 615 -3.02 20.76 -29.83
CA SER A 615 -3.50 19.60 -30.59
C SER A 615 -3.32 19.70 -32.11
N ASP A 616 -3.22 20.91 -32.65
CA ASP A 616 -3.02 21.22 -34.07
C ASP A 616 -1.54 21.15 -34.52
N ARG A 617 -0.59 21.03 -33.58
CA ARG A 617 0.87 21.03 -33.85
C ARG A 617 1.60 19.79 -33.32
N VAL A 618 0.85 18.76 -32.96
CA VAL A 618 1.40 17.48 -32.48
C VAL A 618 1.41 16.46 -33.61
N VAL A 619 2.60 15.90 -33.89
CA VAL A 619 2.79 14.77 -34.79
C VAL A 619 3.03 13.52 -33.95
N GLU A 620 2.07 12.62 -33.97
CA GLU A 620 2.19 11.31 -33.36
C GLU A 620 2.84 10.31 -34.33
N ILE A 621 4.00 9.76 -33.95
CA ILE A 621 4.66 8.70 -34.71
C ILE A 621 4.43 7.37 -33.99
N SER A 622 3.55 6.58 -34.58
CA SER A 622 3.23 5.23 -34.09
C SER A 622 4.15 4.18 -34.67
N ARG A 623 4.72 3.31 -33.83
CA ARG A 623 5.32 2.05 -34.28
C ARG A 623 4.42 0.89 -33.88
N ARG A 624 4.08 0.03 -34.86
CA ARG A 624 3.43 -1.25 -34.59
C ARG A 624 4.48 -2.22 -34.07
N VAL A 625 4.35 -2.64 -32.81
CA VAL A 625 5.21 -3.65 -32.20
C VAL A 625 4.43 -4.94 -32.14
N ALA A 626 4.89 -5.94 -32.90
CA ALA A 626 4.36 -7.29 -32.84
C ALA A 626 4.87 -7.96 -31.56
N VAL A 627 3.94 -8.43 -30.72
CA VAL A 627 4.22 -9.14 -29.45
C VAL A 627 3.43 -10.43 -29.36
#